data_AF-A0A925UNS7-F1
#
_entry.id   AF-A0A925UNS7-F1
#
_cell.length_a   1.000
_cell.length_b   1.000
_cell.length_c   1.000
_cell.angle_alpha   90.00
_cell.angle_beta   90.00
_cell.angle_gamma   90.00
#
_symmetry.space_group_name_H-M   'P 1'
#
loop_
_entity.id
_entity.type
_entity.pdbx_description
1 polymer ?
#
loop_
_entity_poly.entity_id
_entity_poly.type
_entity_poly.pdbx_seq_one_letter_code
_entity_poly.pdbx_strand_id
1 'polypeptide(L)'
;MVKVAERIYSLGETNYGICEVCFTRYQSPIYVCPYCKVGYHALAPTVKGFFSIRCSCGHKLPVTTWGRRKFKTLCTECGNEVKYTKVPIVTIPIMGGANAGKTTFINNHMKSDAKRVGNLTTFIERFQGRVTKFMLFDTLGSDFSDSHSLKKYQYYSYNNGFIFIIDPFVTARLLIVSTQPPNYMLSDILDTLILYLQKNQGLKPGETVNKPIAFVITKTDLLAESEGTIENNEERFLRENGEELFLNKLKRTFSNYKFFCEGKDPKTQKQQVVSWITSESVH
;
A
#
# COMPACT_ATOMS: atom_id res chain seq x y z
N MET A 1 -4.16 6.32 38.60
CA MET A 1 -3.34 5.31 37.87
C MET A 1 -4.00 4.72 36.62
N VAL A 2 -5.33 4.73 36.43
CA VAL A 2 -5.97 4.22 35.19
C VAL A 2 -6.04 5.27 34.05
N LYS A 3 -6.18 6.57 34.38
CA LYS A 3 -6.26 7.66 33.38
C LYS A 3 -4.96 7.95 32.60
N VAL A 4 -3.82 7.43 33.05
CA VAL A 4 -2.51 7.60 32.38
C VAL A 4 -2.27 6.48 31.35
N ALA A 5 -2.76 5.27 31.61
CA ALA A 5 -2.59 4.15 30.69
C ALA A 5 -3.49 4.27 29.45
N GLU A 6 -4.68 4.84 29.57
CA GLU A 6 -5.58 5.09 28.43
C GLU A 6 -5.22 6.35 27.64
N ARG A 7 -4.64 7.39 28.28
CA ARG A 7 -4.12 8.57 27.56
C ARG A 7 -2.91 8.27 26.67
N ILE A 8 -2.20 7.18 26.93
CA ILE A 8 -1.13 6.67 26.05
C ILE A 8 -1.71 5.87 24.87
N TYR A 9 -2.98 5.43 24.93
CA TYR A 9 -3.65 4.76 23.82
C TYR A 9 -4.14 5.71 22.70
N SER A 10 -4.02 7.04 22.86
CA SER A 10 -4.70 8.00 22.00
C SER A 10 -3.86 9.20 21.55
N LEU A 11 -2.53 9.11 21.54
CA LEU A 11 -1.69 10.17 20.99
C LEU A 11 -1.05 9.70 19.67
N GLY A 12 -1.77 9.92 18.58
CA GLY A 12 -1.16 10.16 17.26
C GLY A 12 -1.58 9.28 16.08
N GLU A 13 -2.04 8.05 16.26
CA GLU A 13 -2.34 7.16 15.12
C GLU A 13 -3.61 6.34 15.37
N THR A 14 -4.63 6.52 14.52
CA THR A 14 -5.86 5.72 14.56
C THR A 14 -5.52 4.24 14.28
N ASN A 15 -5.51 3.40 15.32
CA ASN A 15 -5.23 1.96 15.21
C ASN A 15 -6.42 1.21 14.58
N TYR A 16 -6.60 1.30 13.26
CA TYR A 16 -7.54 0.48 12.51
C TYR A 16 -6.87 -0.82 12.02
N GLY A 17 -7.67 -1.87 11.81
CA GLY A 17 -7.28 -3.04 11.03
C GLY A 17 -7.76 -2.92 9.59
N ILE A 18 -7.14 -3.67 8.67
CA ILE A 18 -7.58 -3.81 7.28
C ILE A 18 -7.85 -5.29 7.01
N CYS A 19 -8.99 -5.58 6.38
CA CYS A 19 -9.30 -6.93 5.91
C CYS A 19 -8.44 -7.27 4.68
N GLU A 20 -7.74 -8.41 4.71
CA GLU A 20 -6.92 -8.86 3.58
C GLU A 20 -7.74 -9.39 2.39
N VAL A 21 -9.07 -9.48 2.53
CA VAL A 21 -9.97 -10.00 1.48
C VAL A 21 -10.81 -8.90 0.85
N CYS A 22 -11.51 -8.09 1.65
CA CYS A 22 -12.37 -7.01 1.14
C CYS A 22 -11.76 -5.61 1.26
N PHE A 23 -10.56 -5.50 1.84
CA PHE A 23 -9.83 -4.25 2.04
C PHE A 23 -10.53 -3.19 2.91
N THR A 24 -11.62 -3.55 3.57
CA THR A 24 -12.29 -2.60 4.47
C THR A 24 -11.49 -2.36 5.74
N ARG A 25 -11.35 -1.07 6.07
CA ARG A 25 -10.85 -0.59 7.36
C ARG A 25 -11.88 -0.79 8.45
N TYR A 26 -11.44 -1.31 9.60
CA TYR A 26 -12.30 -1.51 10.76
C TYR A 26 -11.57 -1.08 12.04
N GLN A 27 -12.29 -0.45 12.97
CA GLN A 27 -11.74 -0.07 14.28
C GLN A 27 -11.66 -1.25 15.24
N SER A 28 -12.63 -2.17 15.14
CA SER A 28 -12.70 -3.40 15.92
C SER A 28 -13.27 -4.51 15.03
N PRO A 29 -12.68 -5.72 15.05
CA PRO A 29 -13.28 -6.86 14.37
C PRO A 29 -14.49 -7.39 15.17
N ILE A 30 -15.25 -8.31 14.58
CA ILE A 30 -16.23 -9.11 15.30
C ILE A 30 -15.48 -10.21 16.07
N TYR A 31 -15.60 -10.23 17.39
CA TYR A 31 -15.05 -11.28 18.23
C TYR A 31 -16.06 -12.42 18.36
N VAL A 32 -15.65 -13.65 18.03
CA VAL A 32 -16.51 -14.82 18.11
C VAL A 32 -16.33 -15.53 19.45
N CYS A 33 -17.43 -15.71 20.19
CA CYS A 33 -17.42 -16.49 21.42
C CYS A 33 -16.97 -17.93 21.13
N PRO A 34 -15.95 -18.46 21.82
CA PRO A 34 -15.44 -19.81 21.53
C PRO A 34 -16.47 -20.90 21.88
N TYR A 35 -17.39 -20.64 22.81
CA TYR A 35 -18.38 -21.59 23.33
C TYR A 35 -19.66 -21.64 22.49
N CYS A 36 -20.31 -20.50 22.25
CA CYS A 36 -21.62 -20.44 21.57
C CYS A 36 -21.60 -19.78 20.18
N LYS A 37 -20.41 -19.37 19.70
CA LYS A 37 -20.19 -18.77 18.37
C LYS A 37 -20.89 -17.44 18.09
N VAL A 38 -21.59 -16.86 19.06
CA VAL A 38 -22.13 -15.49 18.97
C VAL A 38 -21.00 -14.49 18.73
N GLY A 39 -21.22 -13.57 17.78
CA GLY A 39 -20.29 -12.50 17.43
C GLY A 39 -20.54 -11.21 18.20
N TYR A 40 -19.46 -10.51 18.55
CA TYR A 40 -19.50 -9.23 19.26
C TYR A 40 -18.71 -8.16 18.48
N HIS A 41 -19.37 -7.11 18.00
CA HIS A 41 -18.76 -6.03 17.21
C HIS A 41 -17.72 -5.21 17.98
N ALA A 42 -17.84 -5.15 19.30
CA ALA A 42 -16.86 -4.53 20.17
C ALA A 42 -16.80 -5.28 21.49
N LEU A 43 -15.62 -5.80 21.83
CA LEU A 43 -15.36 -6.47 23.10
C LEU A 43 -14.51 -5.52 23.96
N ALA A 44 -15.19 -4.47 24.46
CA ALA A 44 -14.59 -3.38 25.22
C ALA A 44 -14.93 -3.48 26.72
N PRO A 45 -14.05 -2.96 27.61
CA PRO A 45 -14.39 -2.82 29.02
C PRO A 45 -15.65 -1.97 29.18
N THR A 46 -16.48 -2.34 30.14
CA THR A 46 -17.64 -1.52 30.55
C THR A 46 -17.44 -1.08 31.99
N VAL A 47 -18.18 -0.07 32.44
CA VAL A 47 -18.13 0.45 33.82
C VAL A 47 -18.37 -0.66 34.86
N LYS A 48 -19.10 -1.73 34.50
CA LYS A 48 -19.40 -2.90 35.36
C LYS A 48 -18.47 -4.10 35.16
N GLY A 49 -17.49 -4.02 34.26
CA GLY A 49 -16.64 -5.16 33.89
C GLY A 49 -15.31 -4.70 33.33
N PHE A 50 -14.32 -4.55 34.22
CA PHE A 50 -12.98 -4.08 33.87
C PHE A 50 -12.13 -5.15 33.16
N PHE A 51 -12.39 -6.43 33.43
CA PHE A 51 -11.57 -7.56 32.92
C PHE A 51 -12.31 -8.56 32.03
N SER A 52 -13.64 -8.67 32.14
CA SER A 52 -14.45 -9.58 31.32
C SER A 52 -15.89 -9.10 31.18
N ILE A 53 -16.54 -9.47 30.06
CA ILE A 53 -18.00 -9.40 29.88
C ILE A 53 -18.61 -10.80 29.99
N ARG A 54 -19.90 -10.90 30.33
CA ARG A 54 -20.63 -12.17 30.32
C ARG A 54 -21.31 -12.36 28.97
N CYS A 55 -21.00 -13.45 28.29
CA CYS A 55 -21.69 -13.85 27.06
C CYS A 55 -23.14 -14.26 27.35
N SER A 56 -24.01 -14.21 26.35
CA SER A 56 -25.37 -14.78 26.41
C SER A 56 -25.42 -16.25 26.82
N CYS A 57 -24.37 -17.03 26.56
CA CYS A 57 -24.24 -18.43 27.01
C CYS A 57 -23.69 -18.58 28.44
N GLY A 58 -23.63 -17.50 29.23
CA GLY A 58 -23.20 -17.51 30.62
C GLY A 58 -21.68 -17.46 30.87
N HIS A 59 -20.86 -17.79 29.87
CA HIS A 59 -19.39 -17.80 29.95
C HIS A 59 -18.80 -16.38 30.01
N LYS A 60 -17.72 -16.20 30.78
CA LYS A 60 -17.00 -14.92 30.85
C LYS A 60 -16.00 -14.80 29.70
N LEU A 61 -16.08 -13.71 28.95
CA LEU A 61 -15.18 -13.39 27.84
C LEU A 61 -14.20 -12.28 28.30
N PRO A 62 -12.88 -12.52 28.33
CA PRO A 62 -11.92 -11.48 28.67
C PRO A 62 -11.95 -10.30 27.67
N VAL A 63 -11.98 -9.07 28.21
CA VAL A 63 -11.84 -7.82 27.43
C VAL A 63 -10.41 -7.26 27.43
N THR A 64 -9.48 -7.91 28.12
CA THR A 64 -8.06 -7.52 28.12
C THR A 64 -7.42 -7.78 26.76
N THR A 65 -6.40 -6.99 26.40
CA THR A 65 -5.69 -7.15 25.11
C THR A 65 -5.13 -8.56 24.93
N TRP A 66 -4.57 -9.16 25.99
CA TRP A 66 -4.00 -10.51 25.93
C TRP A 66 -5.08 -11.59 25.84
N GLY A 67 -6.18 -11.45 26.58
CA GLY A 67 -7.29 -12.41 26.53
C GLY A 67 -7.99 -12.43 25.17
N ARG A 68 -8.19 -11.26 24.55
CA ARG A 68 -8.85 -11.11 23.24
C ARG A 68 -8.09 -11.76 22.09
N ARG A 69 -6.76 -11.94 22.19
CA ARG A 69 -5.94 -12.58 21.14
C ARG A 69 -6.31 -14.03 20.85
N LYS A 70 -7.03 -14.68 21.77
CA LYS A 70 -7.43 -16.10 21.65
C LYS A 70 -8.74 -16.28 20.88
N PHE A 71 -9.47 -15.19 20.62
CA PHE A 71 -10.75 -15.28 19.94
C PHE A 71 -10.56 -15.23 18.43
N LYS A 72 -11.33 -16.07 17.73
CA LYS A 72 -11.51 -15.92 16.29
C LYS A 72 -12.14 -14.55 16.03
N THR A 73 -11.57 -13.82 15.08
CA THR A 73 -12.01 -12.48 14.72
C THR A 73 -12.44 -12.43 13.26
N LEU A 74 -13.59 -11.81 12.98
CA LEU A 74 -14.16 -11.70 11.64
C LEU A 74 -14.21 -10.23 11.19
N CYS A 75 -14.09 -10.02 9.89
CA CYS A 75 -14.34 -8.74 9.25
C CYS A 75 -15.81 -8.32 9.43
N THR A 76 -16.03 -7.04 9.75
CA THR A 76 -17.38 -6.47 9.91
C THR A 76 -18.17 -6.43 8.62
N GLU A 77 -17.51 -6.36 7.46
CA GLU A 77 -18.16 -6.25 6.16
C GLU A 77 -18.35 -7.60 5.47
N CYS A 78 -17.28 -8.37 5.29
CA CYS A 78 -17.34 -9.59 4.47
C CYS A 78 -17.38 -10.89 5.29
N GLY A 79 -17.31 -10.81 6.62
CA GLY A 79 -17.35 -11.97 7.50
C GLY A 79 -16.12 -12.89 7.46
N ASN A 80 -15.15 -12.64 6.58
CA ASN A 80 -13.91 -13.42 6.52
C ASN A 80 -13.09 -13.26 7.79
N GLU A 81 -12.33 -14.31 8.15
CA GLU A 81 -11.44 -14.26 9.30
C GLU A 81 -10.32 -13.23 9.08
N VAL A 82 -10.08 -12.41 10.10
CA VAL A 82 -9.04 -11.38 10.10
C VAL A 82 -8.14 -11.56 11.30
N LYS A 83 -6.84 -11.38 11.13
CA LYS A 83 -5.89 -11.29 12.26
C LYS A 83 -5.78 -9.84 12.69
N TYR A 84 -6.42 -9.48 13.79
CA TYR A 84 -6.34 -8.12 14.33
C TYR A 84 -5.06 -7.93 15.15
N THR A 85 -4.15 -7.12 14.62
CA THR A 85 -2.90 -6.73 15.26
C THR A 85 -2.88 -5.22 15.45
N LYS A 86 -2.61 -4.75 16.68
CA LYS A 86 -2.40 -3.33 16.96
C LYS A 86 -0.97 -2.91 16.60
N VAL A 87 -0.64 -3.01 15.32
CA VAL A 87 0.61 -2.51 14.75
C VAL A 87 0.26 -1.51 13.66
N PRO A 88 1.05 -0.44 13.46
CA PRO A 88 0.87 0.47 12.34
C PRO A 88 0.82 -0.30 11.02
N ILE A 89 -0.04 0.14 10.11
CA ILE A 89 -0.21 -0.49 8.80
C ILE A 89 0.20 0.51 7.73
N VAL A 90 1.21 0.15 6.94
CA VAL A 90 1.64 0.89 5.74
C VAL A 90 1.04 0.20 4.52
N THR A 91 0.33 0.98 3.70
CA THR A 91 -0.36 0.49 2.50
C THR A 91 0.13 1.23 1.28
N ILE A 92 0.68 0.49 0.31
CA ILE A 92 1.32 1.06 -0.89
C ILE A 92 0.83 0.30 -2.13
N PRO A 93 -0.01 0.93 -2.97
CA PRO A 93 -0.29 0.44 -4.31
C PRO A 93 0.90 0.63 -5.25
N ILE A 94 1.14 -0.38 -6.08
CA ILE A 94 2.23 -0.44 -7.05
C ILE A 94 1.61 -0.42 -8.45
N MET A 95 1.84 0.67 -9.16
CA MET A 95 1.36 0.98 -10.51
C MET A 95 2.45 0.76 -11.54
N GLY A 96 2.07 0.68 -12.81
CA GLY A 96 2.99 0.53 -13.93
C GLY A 96 2.42 -0.41 -14.98
N GLY A 97 2.99 -0.40 -16.17
CA GLY A 97 2.43 -1.17 -17.28
C GLY A 97 2.58 -2.67 -17.11
N ALA A 98 1.92 -3.43 -17.99
CA ALA A 98 2.11 -4.87 -18.06
C ALA A 98 3.60 -5.18 -18.31
N ASN A 99 4.16 -6.16 -17.60
CA ASN A 99 5.57 -6.56 -17.70
C ASN A 99 6.61 -5.50 -17.30
N ALA A 100 6.20 -4.37 -16.70
CA ALA A 100 7.12 -3.33 -16.24
C ALA A 100 8.02 -3.76 -15.07
N GLY A 101 7.74 -4.92 -14.46
CA GLY A 101 8.52 -5.47 -13.34
C GLY A 101 7.89 -5.31 -11.96
N LYS A 102 6.60 -4.93 -11.84
CA LYS A 102 5.92 -4.75 -10.54
C LYS A 102 6.05 -5.96 -9.59
N THR A 103 5.72 -7.16 -10.09
CA THR A 103 5.84 -8.39 -9.27
C THR A 103 7.31 -8.67 -8.92
N THR A 104 8.25 -8.44 -9.83
CA THR A 104 9.69 -8.61 -9.57
C THR A 104 10.15 -7.64 -8.48
N PHE A 105 9.79 -6.36 -8.59
CA PHE A 105 10.05 -5.33 -7.59
C PHE A 105 9.53 -5.78 -6.21
N ILE A 106 8.26 -6.21 -6.14
CA ILE A 106 7.64 -6.74 -4.92
C ILE A 106 8.48 -7.89 -4.34
N ASN A 107 8.81 -8.90 -5.14
CA ASN A 107 9.54 -10.08 -4.69
C ASN A 107 10.96 -9.74 -4.21
N ASN A 108 11.67 -8.87 -4.92
CA ASN A 108 13.00 -8.39 -4.53
C ASN A 108 12.96 -7.66 -3.18
N HIS A 109 11.87 -6.91 -2.94
CA HIS A 109 11.68 -6.07 -1.76
C HIS A 109 10.97 -6.77 -0.58
N MET A 110 10.55 -8.03 -0.74
CA MET A 110 9.87 -8.80 0.32
C MET A 110 10.82 -9.63 1.19
N LYS A 111 10.44 -9.87 2.44
CA LYS A 111 11.06 -10.91 3.27
C LYS A 111 10.55 -12.30 2.91
N SER A 112 11.29 -13.34 3.30
CA SER A 112 10.95 -14.74 3.04
C SER A 112 9.63 -15.19 3.69
N ASP A 113 9.18 -14.52 4.75
CA ASP A 113 7.95 -14.82 5.48
C ASP A 113 6.72 -14.04 4.96
N ALA A 114 6.89 -13.30 3.87
CA ALA A 114 5.81 -12.51 3.31
C ALA A 114 4.71 -13.39 2.69
N LYS A 115 3.46 -13.03 2.94
CA LYS A 115 2.26 -13.75 2.51
C LYS A 115 1.63 -13.04 1.32
N ARG A 116 1.39 -13.77 0.23
CA ARG A 116 0.69 -13.28 -0.97
C ARG A 116 -0.72 -13.89 -1.07
N VAL A 117 -1.72 -13.05 -1.29
CA VAL A 117 -3.13 -13.44 -1.51
C VAL A 117 -3.66 -12.63 -2.68
N GLY A 118 -3.87 -13.28 -3.82
CA GLY A 118 -4.23 -12.58 -5.06
C GLY A 118 -3.17 -11.53 -5.40
N ASN A 119 -3.60 -10.27 -5.48
CA ASN A 119 -2.74 -9.13 -5.79
C ASN A 119 -2.20 -8.39 -4.55
N LEU A 120 -2.52 -8.87 -3.34
CA LEU A 120 -2.03 -8.33 -2.08
C LEU A 120 -0.83 -9.14 -1.60
N THR A 121 0.26 -8.42 -1.31
CA THR A 121 1.41 -8.90 -0.56
C THR A 121 1.40 -8.30 0.84
N THR A 122 1.59 -9.11 1.87
CA THR A 122 1.69 -8.65 3.26
C THR A 122 2.91 -9.21 3.96
N PHE A 123 3.56 -8.39 4.79
CA PHE A 123 4.64 -8.81 5.67
C PHE A 123 4.70 -7.92 6.90
N ILE A 124 5.37 -8.39 7.95
CA ILE A 124 5.57 -7.62 9.18
C ILE A 124 7.07 -7.45 9.38
N GLU A 125 7.51 -6.22 9.59
CA GLU A 125 8.91 -5.90 9.79
C GLU A 125 9.09 -4.82 10.86
N ARG A 126 10.23 -4.84 11.53
CA ARG A 126 10.66 -3.72 12.34
C ARG A 126 11.19 -2.60 11.43
N PHE A 127 10.44 -1.52 11.33
CA PHE A 127 10.73 -0.38 10.47
C PHE A 127 10.74 0.90 11.31
N GLN A 128 11.80 1.71 11.20
CA GLN A 128 12.03 2.91 12.03
C GLN A 128 11.80 2.65 13.55
N GLY A 129 12.30 1.51 14.04
CA GLY A 129 12.19 1.10 15.46
C GLY A 129 10.86 0.50 15.88
N ARG A 130 9.80 0.59 15.07
CA ARG A 130 8.45 0.06 15.35
C ARG A 130 8.18 -1.21 14.57
N VAL A 131 7.38 -2.12 15.12
CA VAL A 131 6.87 -3.28 14.36
C VAL A 131 5.71 -2.79 13.51
N THR A 132 5.85 -2.89 12.19
CA THR A 132 4.92 -2.33 11.19
C THR A 132 4.46 -3.44 10.25
N LYS A 133 3.17 -3.46 9.94
CA LYS A 133 2.60 -4.32 8.90
C LYS A 133 2.61 -3.58 7.57
N PHE A 134 3.23 -4.17 6.56
CA PHE A 134 3.21 -3.66 5.19
C PHE A 134 2.18 -4.42 4.37
N MET A 135 1.45 -3.68 3.53
CA MET A 135 0.48 -4.18 2.57
C MET A 135 0.79 -3.56 1.21
N LEU A 136 1.39 -4.35 0.32
CA LEU A 136 1.71 -3.94 -1.04
C LEU A 136 0.66 -4.48 -1.99
N PHE A 137 0.07 -3.62 -2.81
CA PHE A 137 -0.95 -4.01 -3.78
C PHE A 137 -0.34 -3.99 -5.18
N ASP A 138 -0.20 -5.15 -5.79
CA ASP A 138 0.13 -5.28 -7.21
C ASP A 138 -1.11 -4.89 -8.01
N THR A 139 -1.08 -3.75 -8.69
CA THR A 139 -2.22 -3.28 -9.48
C THR A 139 -2.04 -3.78 -10.91
N LEU A 140 -3.07 -4.36 -11.53
CA LEU A 140 -2.97 -4.71 -12.94
C LEU A 140 -3.02 -3.41 -13.75
N GLY A 141 -2.16 -3.30 -14.77
CA GLY A 141 -2.13 -2.10 -15.64
C GLY A 141 -3.45 -1.88 -16.39
N SER A 142 -4.32 -2.89 -16.46
CA SER A 142 -5.65 -2.88 -17.07
C SER A 142 -6.80 -2.72 -16.07
N ASP A 143 -6.54 -2.57 -14.76
CA ASP A 143 -7.59 -2.60 -13.73
C ASP A 143 -8.60 -1.44 -13.82
N PHE A 144 -8.38 -0.46 -14.69
CA PHE A 144 -9.22 0.74 -14.74
C PHE A 144 -10.30 0.72 -15.83
N SER A 145 -10.36 -0.32 -16.67
CA SER A 145 -11.42 -0.46 -17.67
C SER A 145 -12.77 -0.90 -17.07
N ASP A 146 -12.79 -1.50 -15.88
CA ASP A 146 -14.02 -1.98 -15.25
C ASP A 146 -14.57 -0.99 -14.20
N SER A 147 -15.50 -0.15 -14.65
CA SER A 147 -16.20 0.87 -13.86
C SER A 147 -17.12 0.31 -12.74
N HIS A 148 -17.29 -1.00 -12.64
CA HIS A 148 -18.32 -1.64 -11.80
C HIS A 148 -17.87 -2.12 -10.42
N SER A 149 -16.58 -2.02 -10.06
CA SER A 149 -16.07 -2.53 -8.78
C SER A 149 -15.40 -1.46 -7.92
N LEU A 150 -16.17 -0.50 -7.43
CA LEU A 150 -15.72 0.49 -6.43
C LEU A 150 -15.14 -0.18 -5.15
N LYS A 151 -15.51 -1.43 -4.85
CA LYS A 151 -14.94 -2.22 -3.73
C LYS A 151 -13.51 -2.72 -3.99
N LYS A 152 -13.05 -2.85 -5.24
CA LYS A 152 -11.70 -3.34 -5.58
C LYS A 152 -10.58 -2.36 -5.25
N TYR A 153 -10.90 -1.13 -4.84
CA TYR A 153 -9.94 -0.01 -4.78
C TYR A 153 -9.89 0.71 -3.44
N GLN A 154 -10.45 0.12 -2.38
CA GLN A 154 -10.46 0.74 -1.04
C GLN A 154 -9.05 1.08 -0.55
N TYR A 155 -8.03 0.30 -0.92
CA TYR A 155 -6.65 0.53 -0.51
C TYR A 155 -6.03 1.84 -1.00
N TYR A 156 -6.54 2.42 -2.08
CA TYR A 156 -6.07 3.72 -2.52
C TYR A 156 -6.68 4.89 -1.74
N SER A 157 -7.84 4.75 -1.10
CA SER A 157 -8.41 5.84 -0.28
C SER A 157 -7.49 6.21 0.90
N TYR A 158 -6.57 5.32 1.21
CA TYR A 158 -6.06 5.19 2.56
C TYR A 158 -4.56 4.82 2.57
N ASN A 159 -4.00 4.72 1.37
CA ASN A 159 -2.58 4.50 1.12
C ASN A 159 -1.70 5.58 1.75
N ASN A 160 -0.47 5.20 2.07
CA ASN A 160 0.58 6.08 2.59
C ASN A 160 1.39 6.75 1.46
N GLY A 161 1.26 6.26 0.24
CA GLY A 161 1.92 6.77 -0.95
C GLY A 161 1.81 5.76 -2.08
N PHE A 162 2.38 6.10 -3.23
CA PHE A 162 2.32 5.29 -4.44
C PHE A 162 3.72 4.88 -4.88
N ILE A 163 3.83 3.70 -5.48
CA ILE A 163 5.01 3.32 -6.27
C ILE A 163 4.55 3.21 -7.72
N PHE A 164 5.28 3.85 -8.62
CA PHE A 164 5.03 3.82 -10.05
C PHE A 164 6.25 3.20 -10.73
N ILE A 165 6.07 2.01 -11.28
CA ILE A 165 7.12 1.26 -11.96
C ILE A 165 7.22 1.71 -13.42
N ILE A 166 8.42 2.13 -13.82
CA ILE A 166 8.77 2.51 -15.19
C ILE A 166 9.68 1.43 -15.77
N ASP A 167 9.25 0.90 -16.91
CA ASP A 167 10.11 0.09 -17.77
C ASP A 167 10.85 1.01 -18.75
N PRO A 168 12.17 1.17 -18.65
CA PRO A 168 12.91 2.09 -19.50
C PRO A 168 12.83 1.69 -20.99
N PHE A 169 12.58 0.42 -21.31
CA PHE A 169 12.48 -0.06 -22.69
C PHE A 169 11.13 0.24 -23.35
N VAL A 170 10.13 0.64 -22.56
CA VAL A 170 8.84 1.12 -23.09
C VAL A 170 8.91 2.61 -23.42
N THR A 171 9.68 3.36 -22.64
CA THR A 171 9.90 4.79 -22.88
C THR A 171 10.92 5.05 -23.97
N ALA A 172 11.91 4.16 -24.11
CA ALA A 172 13.06 4.46 -24.93
C ALA A 172 12.75 4.47 -26.42
N ARG A 173 13.38 5.42 -27.13
CA ARG A 173 13.56 5.39 -28.59
C ARG A 173 14.28 4.12 -29.07
N LEU A 174 14.75 3.25 -28.16
CA LEU A 174 15.17 1.87 -28.45
C LEU A 174 14.08 1.07 -29.19
N LEU A 175 12.81 1.47 -29.10
CA LEU A 175 11.73 0.92 -29.90
C LEU A 175 11.86 1.18 -31.42
N ILE A 176 12.77 2.04 -31.89
CA ILE A 176 13.06 2.16 -33.33
C ILE A 176 13.58 0.82 -33.90
N VAL A 177 14.12 -0.07 -33.05
CA VAL A 177 14.56 -1.42 -33.45
C VAL A 177 13.47 -2.47 -33.24
N SER A 178 12.43 -2.19 -32.43
CA SER A 178 11.33 -3.11 -32.15
C SER A 178 10.15 -2.86 -33.10
N THR A 179 9.75 -3.87 -33.85
CA THR A 179 8.63 -3.78 -34.82
C THR A 179 7.24 -3.73 -34.17
N GLN A 180 7.15 -3.83 -32.84
CA GLN A 180 5.89 -3.77 -32.12
C GLN A 180 5.76 -2.44 -31.34
N PRO A 181 4.62 -1.73 -31.49
CA PRO A 181 4.36 -0.56 -30.66
C PRO A 181 4.32 -0.95 -29.18
N PRO A 182 4.65 -0.01 -28.28
CA PRO A 182 4.58 -0.27 -26.86
C PRO A 182 3.15 -0.64 -26.47
N ASN A 183 3.00 -1.68 -25.66
CA ASN A 183 1.68 -2.19 -25.23
C ASN A 183 0.95 -1.25 -24.25
N TYR A 184 1.57 -0.14 -23.84
CA TYR A 184 1.00 0.91 -22.99
C TYR A 184 1.82 2.20 -23.10
N MET A 185 1.22 3.35 -22.77
CA MET A 185 1.94 4.62 -22.58
C MET A 185 2.01 4.96 -21.09
N LEU A 186 3.12 5.58 -20.64
CA LEU A 186 3.25 6.00 -19.24
C LEU A 186 2.21 7.06 -18.85
N SER A 187 1.90 7.96 -19.79
CA SER A 187 0.88 8.99 -19.62
C SER A 187 -0.48 8.42 -19.25
N ASP A 188 -0.87 7.30 -19.87
CA ASP A 188 -2.20 6.73 -19.70
C ASP A 188 -2.36 6.12 -18.30
N ILE A 189 -1.29 5.48 -17.81
CA ILE A 189 -1.25 4.93 -16.45
C ILE A 189 -1.25 6.07 -15.42
N LEU A 190 -0.53 7.15 -15.70
CA LEU A 190 -0.54 8.33 -14.84
C LEU A 190 -1.91 9.02 -14.81
N ASP A 191 -2.56 9.19 -15.97
CA ASP A 191 -3.92 9.75 -16.07
C ASP A 191 -4.91 8.90 -15.29
N THR A 192 -4.76 7.60 -15.38
CA THR A 192 -5.56 6.64 -14.66
C THR A 192 -5.43 6.80 -13.14
N LEU A 193 -4.20 6.99 -12.64
CA LEU A 193 -3.95 7.32 -11.23
C LEU A 193 -4.57 8.67 -10.84
N ILE A 194 -4.43 9.69 -11.69
CA ILE A 194 -4.98 11.03 -11.45
C ILE A 194 -6.51 10.97 -11.34
N LEU A 195 -7.18 10.30 -12.27
CA LEU A 195 -8.62 10.11 -12.27
C LEU A 195 -9.08 9.42 -10.99
N TYR A 196 -8.34 8.41 -10.52
CA TYR A 196 -8.62 7.75 -9.25
C TYR A 196 -8.54 8.73 -8.07
N LEU A 197 -7.45 9.50 -8.01
CA LEU A 197 -7.18 10.45 -6.94
C LEU A 197 -8.25 11.53 -6.89
N GLN A 198 -8.65 12.08 -8.04
CA GLN A 198 -9.74 13.05 -8.15
C GLN A 198 -11.07 12.48 -7.64
N LYS A 199 -11.43 11.26 -8.08
CA LYS A 199 -12.71 10.63 -7.70
C LYS A 199 -12.82 10.31 -6.21
N ASN A 200 -11.74 9.90 -5.56
CA ASN A 200 -11.78 9.37 -4.19
C ASN A 200 -11.19 10.30 -3.13
N GLN A 201 -10.39 11.29 -3.52
CA GLN A 201 -9.81 12.29 -2.61
C GLN A 201 -10.48 13.66 -2.76
N GLY A 202 -11.43 13.82 -3.70
CA GLY A 202 -12.15 15.08 -3.89
C GLY A 202 -11.28 16.23 -4.41
N LEU A 203 -10.16 15.90 -5.04
CA LEU A 203 -9.21 16.90 -5.57
C LEU A 203 -9.90 17.74 -6.64
N LYS A 204 -9.79 19.07 -6.51
CA LYS A 204 -10.30 20.00 -7.52
C LYS A 204 -9.38 20.03 -8.73
N PRO A 205 -9.89 20.42 -9.93
CA PRO A 205 -9.03 20.65 -11.09
C PRO A 205 -7.92 21.66 -10.76
N GLY A 206 -6.67 21.28 -11.00
CA GLY A 206 -5.48 22.10 -10.72
C GLY A 206 -4.91 21.96 -9.30
N GLU A 207 -5.54 21.15 -8.42
CA GLU A 207 -5.02 20.86 -7.09
C GLU A 207 -3.94 19.78 -7.15
N THR A 208 -2.84 20.00 -6.43
CA THR A 208 -1.73 19.04 -6.36
C THR A 208 -2.01 17.92 -5.35
N VAL A 209 -1.56 16.72 -5.68
CA VAL A 209 -1.56 15.57 -4.80
C VAL A 209 -0.35 15.67 -3.86
N ASN A 210 -0.61 15.81 -2.56
CA ASN A 210 0.44 15.86 -1.54
C ASN A 210 0.89 14.49 -1.04
N LYS A 211 0.28 13.39 -1.52
CA LYS A 211 0.76 12.04 -1.20
C LYS A 211 2.07 11.73 -1.94
N PRO A 212 3.07 11.16 -1.25
CA PRO A 212 4.35 10.82 -1.89
C PRO A 212 4.16 9.75 -2.97
N ILE A 213 4.81 9.96 -4.12
CA ILE A 213 4.88 8.99 -5.21
C ILE A 213 6.34 8.70 -5.61
N ALA A 214 6.74 7.44 -5.51
CA ALA A 214 8.05 6.99 -5.94
C ALA A 214 7.98 6.46 -7.37
N PHE A 215 8.78 7.02 -8.28
CA PHE A 215 8.97 6.50 -9.62
C PHE A 215 10.18 5.59 -9.63
N VAL A 216 9.97 4.29 -9.82
CA VAL A 216 11.04 3.29 -9.82
C VAL A 216 11.29 2.85 -11.26
N ILE A 217 12.44 3.22 -11.81
CA ILE A 217 12.90 2.74 -13.11
C ILE A 217 13.53 1.36 -12.87
N THR A 218 12.94 0.32 -13.45
CA THR A 218 13.43 -1.06 -13.33
C THR A 218 14.40 -1.39 -14.45
N LYS A 219 14.97 -2.61 -14.43
CA LYS A 219 15.81 -3.14 -15.51
C LYS A 219 16.99 -2.22 -15.85
N THR A 220 17.46 -1.43 -14.88
CA THR A 220 18.52 -0.45 -15.12
C THR A 220 19.88 -1.11 -15.33
N ASP A 221 20.03 -2.36 -14.90
CA ASP A 221 21.18 -3.22 -15.21
C ASP A 221 21.26 -3.52 -16.71
N LEU A 222 20.13 -3.85 -17.35
CA LEU A 222 20.06 -4.06 -18.79
C LEU A 222 20.24 -2.74 -19.56
N LEU A 223 19.68 -1.65 -19.04
CA LEU A 223 19.83 -0.33 -19.64
C LEU A 223 21.28 0.16 -19.57
N ALA A 224 21.99 -0.12 -18.47
CA ALA A 224 23.38 0.28 -18.29
C ALA A 224 24.33 -0.38 -19.30
N GLU A 225 24.00 -1.58 -19.79
CA GLU A 225 24.76 -2.27 -20.83
C GLU A 225 24.67 -1.55 -22.20
N SER A 226 23.56 -0.86 -22.49
CA SER A 226 23.34 -0.16 -23.77
C SER A 226 23.57 1.35 -23.72
N GLU A 227 23.17 2.02 -22.63
CA GLU A 227 23.05 3.48 -22.54
C GLU A 227 23.85 4.08 -21.35
N GLY A 228 24.52 3.25 -20.56
CA GLY A 228 25.20 3.67 -19.33
C GLY A 228 24.26 3.90 -18.14
N THR A 229 24.80 4.31 -17.00
CA THR A 229 24.03 4.47 -15.76
C THR A 229 23.19 5.73 -15.75
N ILE A 230 21.91 5.62 -15.40
CA ILE A 230 20.96 6.74 -15.37
C ILE A 230 20.73 7.35 -13.98
N GLU A 231 21.40 6.85 -12.95
CA GLU A 231 21.27 7.36 -11.57
C GLU A 231 21.57 8.87 -11.51
N ASN A 232 20.69 9.63 -10.84
CA ASN A 232 20.69 11.10 -10.76
C ASN A 232 20.40 11.83 -12.08
N ASN A 233 20.05 11.12 -13.15
CA ASN A 233 19.70 11.67 -14.46
C ASN A 233 18.35 11.15 -14.96
N GLU A 234 17.49 10.65 -14.08
CA GLU A 234 16.25 9.94 -14.43
C GLU A 234 15.28 10.81 -15.24
N GLU A 235 15.07 12.07 -14.82
CA GLU A 235 14.23 13.02 -15.58
C GLU A 235 14.83 13.37 -16.94
N ARG A 236 16.16 13.48 -17.02
CA ARG A 236 16.87 13.76 -18.27
C ARG A 236 16.70 12.59 -19.24
N PHE A 237 16.91 11.36 -18.77
CA PHE A 237 16.70 10.13 -19.51
C PHE A 237 15.28 10.05 -20.07
N LEU A 238 14.27 10.27 -19.24
CA LEU A 238 12.87 10.24 -19.68
C LEU A 238 12.58 11.32 -20.73
N ARG A 239 13.11 12.53 -20.57
CA ARG A 239 12.93 13.61 -21.55
C ARG A 239 13.58 13.30 -22.90
N GLU A 240 14.83 12.84 -22.89
CA GLU A 240 15.58 12.48 -24.11
C GLU A 240 14.91 11.31 -24.86
N ASN A 241 14.14 10.48 -24.14
CA ASN A 241 13.37 9.37 -24.69
C ASN A 241 11.91 9.70 -25.04
N GLY A 242 11.49 10.97 -25.00
CA GLY A 242 10.17 11.39 -25.48
C GLY A 242 9.06 11.41 -24.43
N GLU A 243 9.37 11.21 -23.16
CA GLU A 243 8.42 11.26 -22.04
C GLU A 243 8.27 12.67 -21.43
N GLU A 244 8.50 13.72 -22.23
CA GLU A 244 8.39 15.10 -21.76
C GLU A 244 6.96 15.46 -21.32
N LEU A 245 5.94 14.98 -22.04
CA LEU A 245 4.53 15.18 -21.66
C LEU A 245 4.20 14.50 -20.33
N PHE A 246 4.71 13.30 -20.10
CA PHE A 246 4.57 12.57 -18.85
C PHE A 246 5.23 13.35 -17.69
N LEU A 247 6.48 13.80 -17.86
CA LEU A 247 7.19 14.58 -16.84
C LEU A 247 6.48 15.90 -16.50
N ASN A 248 6.00 16.61 -17.52
CA ASN A 248 5.26 17.86 -17.32
C ASN A 248 3.95 17.63 -16.57
N LYS A 249 3.24 16.53 -16.87
CA LYS A 249 2.02 16.14 -16.16
C LYS A 249 2.31 15.76 -14.71
N LEU A 250 3.36 14.96 -14.48
CA LEU A 250 3.84 14.59 -13.16
C LEU A 250 4.09 15.83 -12.28
N LYS A 251 4.93 16.75 -12.76
CA LYS A 251 5.32 17.97 -12.02
C LYS A 251 4.15 18.88 -11.68
N ARG A 252 3.11 18.90 -12.52
CA ARG A 252 1.88 19.67 -12.27
C ARG A 252 0.95 18.98 -11.28
N THR A 253 1.01 17.66 -11.19
CA THR A 253 0.06 16.86 -10.43
C THR A 253 0.56 16.55 -9.02
N PHE A 254 1.83 16.19 -8.86
CA PHE A 254 2.37 15.74 -7.58
C PHE A 254 3.39 16.75 -7.05
N SER A 255 3.16 17.23 -5.83
CA SER A 255 4.09 18.10 -5.12
C SER A 255 5.22 17.31 -4.43
N ASN A 256 5.01 16.01 -4.19
CA ASN A 256 5.95 15.14 -3.51
C ASN A 256 6.23 13.88 -4.35
N TYR A 257 7.26 13.92 -5.18
CA TYR A 257 7.69 12.79 -6.00
C TYR A 257 9.21 12.61 -5.95
N LYS A 258 9.67 11.37 -6.13
CA LYS A 258 11.10 11.05 -6.22
C LYS A 258 11.34 9.89 -7.17
N PHE A 259 12.42 9.98 -7.94
CA PHE A 259 12.90 8.89 -8.79
C PHE A 259 13.86 7.97 -8.04
N PHE A 260 13.80 6.69 -8.40
CA PHE A 260 14.68 5.63 -7.93
C PHE A 260 15.04 4.73 -9.12
N CYS A 261 16.26 4.21 -9.13
CA CYS A 261 16.71 3.22 -10.10
C CYS A 261 16.85 1.87 -9.40
N GLU A 262 16.26 0.81 -9.96
CA GLU A 262 16.42 -0.57 -9.46
C GLU A 262 17.35 -1.37 -10.36
N GLY A 263 18.50 -1.78 -9.82
CA GLY A 263 19.55 -2.56 -10.50
C GLY A 263 20.00 -3.80 -9.72
N LYS A 264 21.15 -4.40 -10.11
CA LYS A 264 21.64 -5.73 -9.65
C LYS A 264 21.85 -5.90 -8.12
N ASP A 265 21.87 -4.83 -7.31
CA ASP A 265 21.89 -4.95 -5.84
C ASP A 265 20.56 -4.52 -5.18
N PRO A 266 19.59 -5.46 -5.10
CA PRO A 266 18.31 -5.18 -4.49
C PRO A 266 18.39 -4.97 -2.98
N LYS A 267 19.47 -5.34 -2.27
CA LYS A 267 19.51 -5.28 -0.79
C LYS A 267 19.64 -3.84 -0.27
N THR A 268 20.45 -3.01 -0.92
CA THR A 268 20.69 -1.62 -0.51
C THR A 268 19.52 -0.70 -0.92
N GLN A 269 18.84 -1.04 -2.02
CA GLN A 269 17.69 -0.31 -2.56
C GLN A 269 16.35 -0.70 -1.89
N LYS A 270 16.26 -1.93 -1.35
CA LYS A 270 15.10 -2.53 -0.68
C LYS A 270 14.36 -1.62 0.29
N GLN A 271 15.13 -0.86 1.07
CA GLN A 271 14.60 -0.05 2.16
C GLN A 271 14.39 1.41 1.74
N GLN A 272 15.02 1.88 0.67
CA GLN A 272 15.04 3.30 0.35
C GLN A 272 13.69 3.80 -0.16
N VAL A 273 13.05 3.07 -1.08
CA VAL A 273 11.76 3.47 -1.66
C VAL A 273 10.66 3.52 -0.59
N VAL A 274 10.48 2.40 0.13
CA VAL A 274 9.46 2.29 1.18
C VAL A 274 9.80 3.22 2.35
N SER A 275 11.07 3.40 2.69
CA SER A 275 11.46 4.32 3.75
C SER A 275 11.19 5.76 3.40
N TRP A 276 11.43 6.15 2.15
CA TRP A 276 11.12 7.50 1.68
C TRP A 276 9.62 7.74 1.67
N ILE A 277 8.81 6.84 1.10
CA ILE A 277 7.34 6.97 1.11
C ILE A 277 6.82 7.14 2.55
N THR A 278 7.30 6.29 3.46
CA THR A 278 6.82 6.34 4.85
C THR A 278 7.28 7.58 5.60
N SER A 279 8.51 8.09 5.37
CA SER A 279 8.95 9.35 5.99
C SER A 279 8.16 10.55 5.49
N GLU A 280 7.83 10.57 4.20
CA GLU A 280 7.06 11.65 3.56
C GLU A 280 5.56 11.61 3.90
N SER A 281 5.04 10.45 4.32
CA SER A 281 3.62 10.25 4.62
C SER A 281 3.17 10.75 6.00
N VAL A 282 4.09 11.23 6.84
CA VAL A 282 3.85 11.57 8.26
C VAL A 282 3.51 13.07 8.46
N HIS A 283 3.20 13.79 7.39
CA HIS A 283 2.83 15.22 7.42
C HIS A 283 1.37 15.46 7.05
#